data_AF-A0A379GAU8-F1
#
_entry.id   AF-A0A379GAU8-F1
#
_cell.length_a   1.000
_cell.length_b   1.000
_cell.length_c   1.000
_cell.angle_alpha   90.00
_cell.angle_beta   90.00
_cell.angle_gamma   90.00
#
_symmetry.space_group_name_H-M   'P 1'
#
loop_
_entity.id
_entity.type
_entity.pdbx_description
1 polymer ?
#
loop_
_entity_poly.entity_id
_entity_poly.type
_entity_poly.pdbx_seq_one_letter_code
_entity_poly.pdbx_strand_id
1 'polypeptide(L)'
;MLITNLISRYMRLCKAAFSAEDGARLNKSIQTNVMEMLFLLMVIPRKCNFTQMGRYGKRVEQCYRQTAERSVNWLEMNMWLSAFAFKQGKGRNAIVIDPSFIKKTGKHTPYVGTF
;
A
#
# COMPACT_ATOMS: atom_id res chain seq x y z
N MET A 1 12.74 -14.52 -13.65
CA MET A 1 13.71 -13.40 -13.58
C MET A 1 13.06 -12.01 -13.70
N LEU A 2 11.98 -11.81 -14.47
CA LEU A 2 11.27 -10.50 -14.58
C LEU A 2 10.41 -10.12 -13.35
N ILE A 3 9.59 -11.06 -12.84
CA ILE A 3 8.63 -10.78 -11.75
C ILE A 3 9.34 -10.42 -10.45
N THR A 4 10.41 -11.13 -10.11
CA THR A 4 11.22 -10.87 -8.92
C THR A 4 11.83 -9.47 -8.95
N ASN A 5 12.34 -9.04 -10.10
CA ASN A 5 12.90 -7.69 -10.28
C ASN A 5 11.84 -6.59 -10.12
N LEU A 6 10.62 -6.82 -10.64
CA LEU A 6 9.51 -5.88 -10.50
C LEU A 6 9.10 -5.74 -9.03
N ILE A 7 8.94 -6.87 -8.32
CA ILE A 7 8.62 -6.86 -6.90
C ILE A 7 9.73 -6.19 -6.08
N SER A 8 11.00 -6.49 -6.34
CA SER A 8 12.12 -5.83 -5.66
C SER A 8 12.16 -4.32 -5.93
N ARG A 9 11.78 -3.86 -7.12
CA ARG A 9 11.65 -2.42 -7.42
C ARG A 9 10.48 -1.81 -6.65
N TYR A 10 9.31 -2.46 -6.66
CA TYR A 10 8.13 -2.03 -5.91
C TYR A 10 8.45 -1.87 -4.41
N MET A 11 9.08 -2.88 -3.81
CA MET A 11 9.46 -2.86 -2.40
C MET A 11 10.47 -1.75 -2.07
N ARG A 12 11.41 -1.44 -2.97
CA ARG A 12 12.33 -0.31 -2.77
C ARG A 12 11.59 1.04 -2.77
N LEU A 13 10.60 1.21 -3.65
CA LEU A 13 9.80 2.44 -3.71
C LEU A 13 8.96 2.62 -2.46
N CYS A 14 8.25 1.57 -2.00
CA CYS A 14 7.49 1.63 -0.76
C CYS A 14 8.41 1.93 0.44
N LYS A 15 9.60 1.32 0.50
CA LYS A 15 10.56 1.61 1.56
C LYS A 15 10.97 3.08 1.57
N ALA A 16 11.29 3.65 0.40
CA ALA A 16 11.65 5.05 0.27
C ALA A 16 10.51 5.96 0.71
N ALA A 17 9.28 5.70 0.25
CA ALA A 17 8.09 6.47 0.62
C ALA A 17 7.79 6.45 2.14
N PHE A 18 8.02 5.32 2.83
CA PHE A 18 7.81 5.25 4.28
C PHE A 18 8.98 5.79 5.12
N SER A 19 10.11 6.10 4.49
CA SER A 19 11.31 6.62 5.15
C SER A 19 11.60 8.09 4.85
N ALA A 20 10.96 8.66 3.83
CA ALA A 20 11.08 10.08 3.50
C ALA A 20 10.34 10.96 4.52
N GLU A 21 10.82 12.18 4.75
CA GLU A 21 10.18 13.15 5.66
C GLU A 21 8.86 13.70 5.10
N ASP A 22 8.79 13.82 3.78
CA ASP A 22 7.60 14.15 2.97
C ASP A 22 6.87 12.90 2.43
N GLY A 23 7.29 11.72 2.90
CA GLY A 23 6.60 10.47 2.70
C GLY A 23 5.91 10.06 3.99
N ALA A 24 4.96 9.12 3.92
CA ALA A 24 4.17 8.67 5.07
C ALA A 24 5.06 8.00 6.13
N ARG A 25 5.77 8.79 6.94
CA ARG A 25 6.87 8.33 7.78
C ARG A 25 6.35 7.37 8.84
N LEU A 26 6.88 6.16 8.84
CA LEU A 26 6.52 5.12 9.80
C LEU A 26 7.70 4.80 10.72
N ASN A 27 7.39 4.36 11.95
CA ASN A 27 8.41 3.72 12.77
C ASN A 27 8.88 2.41 12.10
N LYS A 28 10.09 1.96 12.45
CA LYS A 28 10.73 0.82 11.77
C LYS A 28 9.92 -0.48 11.88
N SER A 29 9.27 -0.71 13.02
CA SER A 29 8.48 -1.92 13.26
C SER A 29 7.20 -1.95 12.41
N ILE A 30 6.43 -0.87 12.41
CA ILE A 30 5.22 -0.72 11.58
C ILE A 30 5.60 -0.73 10.11
N GLN A 31 6.66 -0.01 9.70
CA GLN A 31 7.15 -0.04 8.32
C GLN A 31 7.41 -1.47 7.86
N THR A 32 8.11 -2.28 8.67
CA THR A 32 8.42 -3.67 8.29
C THR A 32 7.15 -4.53 8.15
N ASN A 33 6.16 -4.33 9.02
CA ASN A 33 4.88 -5.05 8.95
C ASN A 33 4.07 -4.64 7.72
N VAL A 34 3.92 -3.33 7.49
CA VAL A 34 3.18 -2.76 6.34
C VAL A 34 3.83 -3.19 5.02
N MET A 35 5.16 -3.15 4.95
CA MET A 35 5.91 -3.61 3.78
C MET A 35 5.64 -5.08 3.47
N GLU A 36 5.59 -5.95 4.48
CA GLU A 36 5.24 -7.35 4.26
C GLU A 36 3.78 -7.51 3.80
N MET A 37 2.83 -6.76 4.37
CA MET A 37 1.44 -6.79 3.92
C MET A 37 1.29 -6.38 2.46
N LEU A 38 1.95 -5.30 2.04
CA LEU A 38 1.96 -4.85 0.64
C LEU A 38 2.57 -5.91 -0.30
N PHE A 39 3.65 -6.57 0.13
CA PHE A 39 4.22 -7.69 -0.62
C PHE A 39 3.23 -8.85 -0.74
N LEU A 40 2.58 -9.26 0.35
CA LEU A 40 1.61 -10.35 0.37
C LEU A 40 0.39 -10.06 -0.51
N LEU A 41 -0.08 -8.81 -0.54
CA LEU A 41 -1.16 -8.39 -1.44
C LEU A 41 -0.78 -8.51 -2.93
N MET A 42 0.50 -8.36 -3.27
CA MET A 42 0.99 -8.48 -4.64
C MET A 42 1.18 -9.94 -5.08
N VAL A 43 1.55 -10.83 -4.16
CA VAL A 43 1.90 -12.23 -4.50
C VAL A 43 0.78 -13.23 -4.24
N ILE A 44 -0.14 -12.96 -3.31
CA ILE A 44 -1.29 -13.83 -3.06
C ILE A 44 -2.35 -13.52 -4.12
N PRO A 45 -2.69 -14.47 -5.01
CA PRO A 45 -3.67 -14.23 -6.05
C PRO A 45 -5.07 -14.07 -5.45
N ARG A 46 -5.92 -13.30 -6.14
CA ARG A 46 -7.33 -13.05 -5.77
C ARG A 46 -7.46 -12.28 -4.46
N LYS A 47 -8.63 -12.37 -3.82
CA LYS A 47 -8.91 -11.70 -2.54
C LYS A 47 -8.01 -12.27 -1.45
N CYS A 48 -7.12 -11.44 -0.93
CA CYS A 48 -6.25 -11.75 0.20
C CYS A 48 -6.93 -11.36 1.51
N ASN A 49 -7.00 -12.28 2.47
CA ASN A 49 -7.48 -12.04 3.83
C ASN A 49 -6.38 -12.25 4.87
N PHE A 50 -6.61 -11.82 6.12
CA PHE A 50 -5.60 -11.91 7.18
C PHE A 50 -5.18 -13.34 7.50
N THR A 51 -6.08 -14.32 7.39
CA THR A 51 -5.74 -15.75 7.57
C THR A 51 -4.74 -16.22 6.52
N GLN A 52 -4.93 -15.83 5.25
CA GLN A 52 -3.96 -16.11 4.19
C GLN A 52 -2.64 -15.38 4.42
N MET A 53 -2.67 -14.12 4.87
CA MET A 53 -1.44 -13.42 5.25
C MET A 53 -0.70 -14.15 6.37
N GLY A 54 -1.40 -14.64 7.39
CA GLY A 54 -0.83 -15.46 8.47
C GLY A 54 -0.24 -16.79 7.99
N ARG A 55 -0.79 -17.36 6.91
CA ARG A 55 -0.33 -18.63 6.33
C ARG A 55 0.91 -18.49 5.45
N TYR A 56 0.99 -17.41 4.67
CA TYR A 56 2.06 -17.20 3.67
C TYR A 56 3.11 -16.16 4.10
N GLY A 57 2.81 -15.36 5.10
CA GLY A 57 3.71 -14.37 5.66
C GLY A 57 4.53 -14.90 6.84
N LYS A 58 5.39 -14.05 7.39
CA LYS A 58 6.28 -14.40 8.52
C LYS A 58 5.64 -14.20 9.90
N ARG A 59 4.42 -13.66 9.96
CA ARG A 59 3.77 -13.25 11.20
C ARG A 59 2.42 -13.94 11.34
N VAL A 60 1.89 -13.97 12.57
CA VAL A 60 0.54 -14.47 12.83
C VAL A 60 -0.53 -13.53 12.28
N GLU A 61 -1.69 -14.08 11.95
CA GLU A 61 -2.87 -13.34 11.45
C GLU A 61 -3.16 -12.06 12.26
N GLN A 62 -3.14 -12.19 13.59
CA GLN A 62 -3.45 -11.10 14.53
C GLN A 62 -2.50 -9.90 14.36
N CYS A 63 -1.23 -10.14 14.02
CA CYS A 63 -0.25 -9.08 13.81
C CYS A 63 -0.60 -8.26 12.56
N TYR A 64 -1.06 -8.91 11.48
CA TYR A 64 -1.50 -8.22 10.27
C TYR A 64 -2.77 -7.40 10.50
N ARG A 65 -3.71 -7.96 11.26
CA ARG A 65 -4.94 -7.24 11.65
C ARG A 65 -4.62 -5.98 12.45
N GLN A 66 -3.81 -6.10 13.51
CA GLN A 66 -3.39 -4.95 14.31
C GLN A 66 -2.61 -3.92 13.49
N THR A 67 -1.81 -4.37 12.51
CA THR A 67 -1.09 -3.47 11.60
C THR A 67 -2.06 -2.72 10.68
N ALA A 68 -3.09 -3.39 10.15
CA ALA A 68 -4.12 -2.78 9.31
C ALA A 68 -4.95 -1.71 10.03
N GLU A 69 -5.06 -1.82 11.36
CA GLU A 69 -5.73 -0.84 12.22
C GLU A 69 -4.85 0.38 12.56
N ARG A 70 -3.55 0.35 12.25
CA ARG A 70 -2.67 1.50 12.47
C ARG A 70 -2.92 2.58 11.42
N SER A 71 -2.80 3.84 11.86
CA SER A 71 -2.83 5.00 10.98
C SER A 71 -1.56 5.03 10.11
N VAL A 72 -1.73 4.75 8.82
CA VAL A 72 -0.73 5.04 7.78
C VAL A 72 -1.29 6.18 6.94
N ASN A 73 -0.48 7.21 6.71
CA ASN A 73 -0.87 8.32 5.85
C ASN A 73 -0.79 7.90 4.36
N TRP A 74 -1.77 7.10 3.91
CA TRP A 74 -1.79 6.58 2.54
C TRP A 74 -1.82 7.70 1.49
N LEU A 75 -2.42 8.85 1.80
CA LEU A 75 -2.46 10.01 0.91
C LEU A 75 -1.05 10.57 0.66
N GLU A 76 -0.29 10.80 1.72
CA GLU A 76 1.08 11.31 1.62
C GLU A 76 2.01 10.32 0.91
N MET A 77 1.87 9.02 1.19
CA MET A 77 2.56 7.98 0.42
C MET A 77 2.23 8.06 -1.08
N ASN A 78 0.94 8.20 -1.42
CA ASN A 78 0.50 8.31 -2.82
C ASN A 78 1.01 9.58 -3.49
N MET A 79 1.04 10.71 -2.78
CA MET A 79 1.60 11.97 -3.27
C MET A 79 3.10 11.83 -3.55
N TRP A 80 3.85 11.25 -2.62
CA TRP A 80 5.29 11.01 -2.78
C TRP A 80 5.59 10.10 -3.98
N LEU A 81 4.85 8.98 -4.11
CA LEU A 81 4.99 8.06 -5.25
C LEU A 81 4.61 8.73 -6.57
N SER A 82 3.58 9.57 -6.58
CA SER A 82 3.15 10.33 -7.76
C SER A 82 4.24 11.33 -8.18
N ALA A 83 4.78 12.10 -7.23
CA ALA A 83 5.88 13.03 -7.48
C ALA A 83 7.10 12.32 -8.07
N PHE A 84 7.44 11.12 -7.53
CA PHE A 84 8.48 10.27 -8.08
C PHE A 84 8.16 9.80 -9.52
N ALA A 85 6.96 9.30 -9.77
CA ALA A 85 6.53 8.79 -11.07
C ALA A 85 6.48 9.89 -12.15
N PHE A 86 6.06 11.10 -11.79
CA PHE A 86 5.97 12.27 -12.67
C PHE A 86 7.27 13.08 -12.75
N LYS A 87 8.40 12.51 -12.32
CA LYS A 87 9.74 13.13 -12.36
C LYS A 87 9.77 14.52 -11.72
N GLN A 88 9.05 14.70 -10.61
CA GLN A 88 8.94 15.99 -9.92
C GLN A 88 8.42 17.11 -10.83
N GLY A 89 7.45 16.80 -11.69
CA GLY A 89 6.83 17.76 -12.61
C GLY A 89 7.70 18.11 -13.84
N LYS A 90 8.81 17.39 -14.07
CA LYS A 90 9.68 17.63 -15.23
C LYS A 90 9.13 16.96 -16.50
N GLY A 91 9.00 17.75 -17.56
CA GLY A 91 8.55 17.31 -18.88
C GLY A 91 7.03 17.38 -19.06
N ARG A 92 6.53 16.84 -20.18
CA ARG A 92 5.10 16.73 -20.45
C ARG A 92 4.59 15.39 -19.92
N ASN A 93 3.60 15.45 -19.02
CA ASN A 93 2.91 14.28 -18.49
C ASN A 93 1.47 14.25 -19.02
N ALA A 94 0.99 13.08 -19.44
CA ALA A 94 -0.42 12.86 -19.71
C ALA A 94 -1.05 12.23 -18.46
N ILE A 95 -2.15 12.80 -17.97
CA ILE A 95 -2.88 12.31 -16.80
C ILE A 95 -4.28 11.91 -17.26
N VAL A 96 -4.63 10.65 -17.02
CA VAL A 96 -5.98 10.12 -17.24
C VAL A 96 -6.64 10.01 -15.88
N ILE A 97 -7.83 10.59 -15.73
CA ILE A 97 -8.63 10.52 -14.51
C ILE A 97 -9.88 9.72 -14.86
N ASP A 98 -9.97 8.51 -14.31
CA ASP A 98 -11.14 7.64 -14.43
C ASP A 98 -11.66 7.30 -13.02
N PRO A 99 -12.75 7.94 -12.56
CA PRO A 99 -13.28 7.69 -11.23
C PRO A 99 -13.90 6.29 -11.17
N SER A 100 -13.37 5.45 -10.28
CA SER A 100 -13.92 4.12 -10.01
C SER A 100 -14.48 4.05 -8.60
N PHE A 101 -15.67 3.45 -8.46
CA PHE A 101 -16.27 3.19 -7.16
C PHE A 101 -15.87 1.81 -6.62
N ILE A 102 -15.25 1.79 -5.44
CA ILE A 102 -14.90 0.56 -4.73
C ILE A 102 -16.01 0.23 -3.75
N LYS A 103 -16.91 -0.68 -4.16
CA LYS A 103 -17.96 -1.22 -3.28
C LYS A 103 -17.34 -1.88 -2.05
N LYS A 104 -17.69 -1.39 -0.87
CA LYS A 104 -17.39 -2.07 0.39
C LYS A 104 -18.41 -3.18 0.62
N THR A 105 -17.95 -4.38 0.96
CA THR A 105 -18.81 -5.44 1.52
C THR A 105 -19.03 -5.20 3.01
N GLY A 106 -20.29 -5.16 3.46
CA GLY A 106 -20.64 -5.08 4.89
C GLY A 106 -21.48 -3.84 5.25
N LYS A 107 -21.48 -3.49 6.53
CA LYS A 107 -22.20 -2.31 7.05
C LYS A 107 -21.60 -1.00 6.50
N HIS A 108 -22.46 0.00 6.37
CA HIS A 108 -22.10 1.37 5.98
C HIS A 108 -20.88 1.86 6.79
N THR A 109 -19.86 2.38 6.10
CA THR A 109 -18.75 3.07 6.77
C THR A 109 -19.21 4.48 7.11
N PRO A 110 -19.25 4.89 8.39
CA PRO A 110 -19.62 6.25 8.76
C PRO A 110 -18.82 7.27 7.94
N TYR A 111 -19.48 8.35 7.51
CA TYR A 111 -18.88 9.44 6.72
C TYR A 111 -18.45 9.07 5.28
N VAL A 112 -18.83 7.91 4.76
CA VAL A 112 -18.65 7.53 3.34
C VAL A 112 -20.01 7.61 2.64
N GLY A 113 -20.09 8.31 1.51
CA GLY A 113 -21.34 8.44 0.74
C GLY A 113 -21.90 7.09 0.26
N THR A 114 -23.22 6.99 0.18
CA THR A 114 -23.91 5.86 -0.46
C THR A 114 -23.75 5.96 -1.97
N PHE A 115 -22.89 5.13 -2.53
CA PHE A 115 -22.77 4.90 -3.97
C PHE A 115 -22.86 3.40 -4.25
#